data_AF-A0A930F3G0-F1
#
_entry.id   AF-A0A930F3G0-F1
#
_cell.length_a   1.000
_cell.length_b   1.000
_cell.length_c   1.000
_cell.angle_alpha   90.00
_cell.angle_beta   90.00
_cell.angle_gamma   90.00
#
_symmetry.space_group_name_H-M   'P 1'
#
loop_
_entity.id
_entity.type
_entity.pdbx_description
1 polymer ?
#
loop_
_entity_poly.entity_id
_entity_poly.type
_entity_poly.pdbx_seq_one_letter_code
_entity_poly.pdbx_strand_id
1 'polypeptide(L)'
;MKASAKKVIHPLDAIYDEHSRVLILGSFPSVISRQNKMYYANKTNRFWAVMEALFKVEITDRALFCHQHHIAMWDVIHSCTIEGSSDSSIKNVKTNDIACLVHKSNIQLIVTTGKKAAVLYNQYIHLDIPHISLPSTSAANAKMRLEQLVNEYQKIKGVL
;
A
#
# COMPACT_ATOMS: atom_id res chain seq x y z
N MET A 1 -26.00 -9.68 8.15
CA MET A 1 -26.33 -8.71 7.08
C MET A 1 -25.15 -8.61 6.12
N LYS A 2 -25.34 -8.83 4.81
CA LYS A 2 -24.30 -8.50 3.82
C LYS A 2 -24.15 -6.96 3.79
N ALA A 3 -22.93 -6.47 3.89
CA ALA A 3 -22.68 -5.03 3.78
C ALA A 3 -23.12 -4.56 2.39
N SER A 4 -23.96 -3.53 2.31
CA SER A 4 -24.36 -2.95 1.02
C SER A 4 -23.20 -2.17 0.40
N ALA A 5 -23.13 -2.19 -0.92
CA ALA A 5 -22.14 -1.41 -1.68
C ALA A 5 -22.33 0.08 -1.42
N LYS A 6 -21.27 0.77 -1.02
CA LYS A 6 -21.31 2.22 -0.73
C LYS A 6 -20.19 2.93 -1.48
N LYS A 7 -20.46 4.18 -1.87
CA LYS A 7 -19.40 5.09 -2.33
C LYS A 7 -18.54 5.47 -1.13
N VAL A 8 -17.24 5.28 -1.23
CA VAL A 8 -16.25 5.56 -0.18
C VAL A 8 -15.12 6.40 -0.80
N ILE A 9 -14.71 7.43 -0.06
CA ILE A 9 -13.52 8.24 -0.36
C ILE A 9 -12.40 7.78 0.54
N HIS A 10 -11.18 7.77 0.01
CA HIS A 10 -9.96 7.42 0.71
C HIS A 10 -9.76 8.33 1.92
N PRO A 11 -9.77 7.81 3.16
CA PRO A 11 -9.78 8.66 4.36
C PRO A 11 -8.39 8.88 4.95
N LEU A 12 -7.35 8.29 4.36
CA LEU A 12 -5.97 8.41 4.81
C LEU A 12 -5.21 9.36 3.89
N ASP A 13 -4.41 10.24 4.47
CA ASP A 13 -3.41 10.98 3.72
C ASP A 13 -2.24 10.07 3.36
N ALA A 14 -1.53 10.40 2.29
CA ALA A 14 -0.29 9.71 1.95
C ALA A 14 0.75 9.97 3.05
N ILE A 15 1.54 8.95 3.39
CA ILE A 15 2.75 9.12 4.20
C ILE A 15 3.88 9.33 3.20
N TYR A 16 4.47 10.52 3.14
CA TYR A 16 5.64 10.81 2.30
C TYR A 16 6.26 12.16 2.69
N ASP A 17 7.48 12.39 2.21
CA ASP A 17 8.21 13.65 2.24
C ASP A 17 9.08 13.78 0.97
N GLU A 18 9.82 14.87 0.83
CA GLU A 18 10.72 15.10 -0.31
C GLU A 18 11.85 14.06 -0.42
N HIS A 19 12.16 13.36 0.67
CA HIS A 19 13.25 12.38 0.75
C HIS A 19 12.80 10.94 0.47
N SER A 20 11.49 10.72 0.31
CA SER A 20 10.93 9.40 0.02
C SER A 20 11.44 8.86 -1.31
N ARG A 21 11.86 7.59 -1.33
CA ARG A 21 12.49 6.90 -2.48
C ARG A 21 11.67 5.74 -3.01
N VAL A 22 10.96 5.02 -2.15
CA VAL A 22 10.09 3.90 -2.56
C VAL A 22 8.64 4.21 -2.21
N LEU A 23 7.75 4.19 -3.19
CA LEU A 23 6.31 4.38 -2.98
C LEU A 23 5.61 3.03 -2.95
N ILE A 24 5.03 2.68 -1.81
CA ILE A 24 4.23 1.46 -1.64
C ILE A 24 2.74 1.81 -1.81
N LEU A 25 2.11 1.20 -2.81
CA LEU A 25 0.70 1.36 -3.17
C LEU A 25 -0.10 0.11 -2.85
N GLY A 26 -1.09 0.23 -1.96
CA GLY A 26 -2.18 -0.73 -1.86
C GLY A 26 -3.29 -0.46 -2.89
N SER A 27 -4.36 -1.27 -2.88
CA SER A 27 -5.53 -1.01 -3.72
C SER A 27 -6.42 0.07 -3.12
N PHE A 28 -6.93 -0.19 -1.92
CA PHE A 28 -7.74 0.70 -1.09
C PHE A 28 -7.66 0.23 0.37
N PRO A 29 -7.69 1.13 1.37
CA PRO A 29 -7.44 0.76 2.75
C PRO A 29 -8.59 -0.08 3.30
N SER A 30 -8.27 -1.10 4.11
CA SER A 30 -9.27 -1.96 4.76
C SER A 30 -10.19 -1.18 5.72
N VAL A 31 -11.34 -1.75 6.10
CA VAL A 31 -12.24 -1.13 7.09
C VAL A 31 -11.49 -0.71 8.37
N ILE A 32 -10.63 -1.59 8.89
CA ILE A 32 -9.85 -1.35 10.10
C ILE A 32 -8.79 -0.26 9.88
N SER A 33 -8.12 -0.25 8.72
CA SER A 33 -7.18 0.81 8.36
C SER A 33 -7.84 2.19 8.32
N ARG A 34 -9.05 2.27 7.77
CA ARG A 34 -9.85 3.50 7.72
C ARG A 34 -10.28 3.98 9.11
N GLN A 35 -10.71 3.06 9.97
CA GLN A 35 -11.12 3.37 11.35
C GLN A 35 -9.94 3.86 12.19
N ASN A 36 -8.77 3.23 12.05
CA ASN A 36 -7.59 3.53 12.84
C ASN A 36 -6.69 4.62 12.23
N LYS A 37 -7.11 5.22 11.11
CA LYS A 37 -6.33 6.20 10.33
C LYS A 37 -4.88 5.76 10.07
N MET A 38 -4.68 4.47 9.76
CA MET A 38 -3.35 3.90 9.60
C MET A 38 -3.31 2.79 8.54
N TYR A 39 -2.32 2.84 7.64
CA TYR A 39 -2.14 1.81 6.62
C TYR A 39 -1.83 0.45 7.26
N TYR A 40 -2.40 -0.60 6.68
CA TYR A 40 -2.25 -1.98 7.16
C TYR A 40 -2.49 -2.16 8.68
N ALA A 41 -3.42 -1.40 9.28
CA ALA A 41 -3.69 -1.44 10.72
C ALA A 41 -4.33 -2.74 11.25
N ASN A 42 -4.90 -3.57 10.38
CA ASN A 42 -5.47 -4.85 10.78
C ASN A 42 -4.35 -5.76 11.31
N LYS A 43 -4.46 -6.26 12.54
CA LYS A 43 -3.47 -7.16 13.19
C LYS A 43 -3.17 -8.43 12.38
N THR A 44 -4.11 -8.87 11.55
CA THR A 44 -3.93 -10.04 10.66
C THR A 44 -3.19 -9.70 9.37
N ASN A 45 -3.04 -8.41 9.05
CA ASN A 45 -2.19 -7.97 7.95
C ASN A 45 -0.73 -7.98 8.39
N ARG A 46 0.11 -8.65 7.61
CA ARG A 46 1.49 -8.94 7.97
C ARG A 46 2.48 -7.88 7.47
N PHE A 47 2.01 -6.78 6.87
CA PHE A 47 2.89 -5.78 6.26
C PHE A 47 3.93 -5.24 7.25
N TRP A 48 3.50 -4.83 8.44
CA TRP A 48 4.40 -4.26 9.44
C TRP A 48 5.36 -5.32 10.00
N ALA A 49 4.89 -6.55 10.22
CA ALA A 49 5.78 -7.66 10.59
C ALA A 49 6.82 -7.98 9.50
N VAL A 50 6.46 -7.81 8.22
CA VAL A 50 7.42 -7.92 7.10
C VAL A 50 8.44 -6.80 7.18
N MET A 51 8.03 -5.55 7.43
CA MET A 51 8.95 -4.42 7.56
C MET A 51 9.88 -4.59 8.77
N GLU A 52 9.37 -4.98 9.93
CA GLU A 52 10.17 -5.27 11.13
C GLU A 52 11.24 -6.33 10.86
N ALA A 53 10.86 -7.46 10.26
CA ALA A 53 11.79 -8.52 9.92
C ALA A 53 12.80 -8.10 8.85
N LEU A 54 12.38 -7.32 7.85
CA LEU A 54 13.22 -6.85 6.75
C LEU A 54 14.27 -5.84 7.21
N PHE A 55 13.91 -4.96 8.17
CA PHE A 55 14.80 -3.93 8.70
C PHE A 55 15.48 -4.33 10.00
N LYS A 56 15.08 -5.45 10.60
CA LYS A 56 15.56 -5.96 11.89
C LYS A 56 15.37 -4.93 13.02
N VAL A 57 14.20 -4.31 13.05
CA VAL A 57 13.80 -3.32 14.05
C VAL A 57 12.41 -3.61 14.57
N GLU A 58 12.10 -3.13 15.77
CA GLU A 58 10.73 -3.05 16.28
C GLU A 58 10.12 -1.70 15.85
N ILE A 59 8.94 -1.71 15.23
CA ILE A 59 8.29 -0.49 14.75
C ILE A 59 7.28 0.00 15.79
N THR A 60 7.69 0.99 16.57
CA THR A 60 6.82 1.66 17.55
C THR A 60 5.98 2.78 16.94
N ASP A 61 6.55 3.51 15.97
CA ASP A 61 5.85 4.52 15.16
C ASP A 61 6.06 4.24 13.67
N ARG A 62 4.94 3.95 13.00
CA ARG A 62 4.90 3.55 11.58
C ARG A 62 5.17 4.71 10.63
N ALA A 63 4.70 5.91 10.95
CA ALA A 63 4.94 7.08 10.11
C ALA A 63 6.40 7.50 10.22
N LEU A 64 6.93 7.57 11.45
CA LEU A 64 8.34 7.86 11.68
C LEU A 64 9.25 6.83 11.00
N PHE A 65 8.94 5.54 11.13
CA PHE A 65 9.65 4.47 10.42
C PHE A 65 9.67 4.71 8.91
N CYS A 66 8.53 5.05 8.32
CA CYS A 66 8.43 5.35 6.89
C CYS A 66 9.35 6.51 6.48
N HIS A 67 9.32 7.62 7.20
CA HIS A 67 10.19 8.78 6.93
C HIS A 67 11.68 8.43 7.08
N GLN A 68 12.06 7.77 8.18
CA GLN A 68 13.45 7.38 8.47
C GLN A 68 14.02 6.41 7.44
N HIS A 69 13.17 5.59 6.82
CA HIS A 69 13.59 4.62 5.81
C HIS A 69 13.21 5.01 4.39
N HIS A 70 12.85 6.28 4.14
CA HIS A 70 12.53 6.80 2.80
C HIS A 70 11.41 6.02 2.07
N ILE A 71 10.44 5.51 2.83
CA ILE A 71 9.29 4.79 2.32
C ILE A 71 8.08 5.73 2.32
N ALA A 72 7.52 5.96 1.15
CA ALA A 72 6.20 6.55 0.99
C ALA A 72 5.11 5.46 0.96
N MET A 73 3.91 5.79 1.42
CA MET A 73 2.76 4.89 1.43
C MET A 73 1.48 5.60 1.01
N TRP A 74 0.75 4.96 0.09
CA TRP A 74 -0.62 5.35 -0.25
C TRP A 74 -1.39 4.16 -0.82
N ASP A 75 -2.52 4.43 -1.45
CA ASP A 75 -3.30 3.46 -2.23
C ASP A 75 -3.58 4.03 -3.62
N VAL A 76 -3.80 3.15 -4.61
CA VAL A 76 -4.13 3.57 -5.98
C VAL A 76 -5.47 4.31 -6.03
N ILE A 77 -6.46 3.86 -5.25
CA ILE A 77 -7.83 4.38 -5.31
C ILE A 77 -8.03 5.59 -4.40
N HIS A 78 -8.44 6.72 -4.97
CA HIS A 78 -8.98 7.87 -4.25
C HIS A 78 -10.43 7.67 -3.84
N SER A 79 -11.27 7.14 -4.72
CA SER A 79 -12.66 6.83 -4.38
C SER A 79 -13.20 5.68 -5.21
N CYS A 80 -14.11 4.90 -4.62
CA CYS A 80 -14.77 3.80 -5.31
C CYS A 80 -16.14 3.50 -4.69
N THR A 81 -16.90 2.62 -5.36
CA THR A 81 -18.00 1.89 -4.74
C THR A 81 -17.48 0.52 -4.29
N ILE A 82 -17.66 0.17 -3.01
CA ILE A 82 -17.15 -1.08 -2.43
C ILE A 82 -18.10 -1.67 -1.38
N GLU A 83 -18.15 -3.00 -1.29
CA GLU A 83 -18.77 -3.75 -0.20
C GLU A 83 -17.71 -4.09 0.86
N GLY A 84 -17.73 -3.36 1.98
CA GLY A 84 -16.76 -3.53 3.07
C GLY A 84 -15.32 -3.22 2.65
N SER A 85 -14.51 -4.27 2.49
CA SER A 85 -13.13 -4.21 1.96
C SER A 85 -12.86 -5.29 0.91
N SER A 86 -13.89 -5.80 0.24
CA SER A 86 -13.72 -6.82 -0.78
C SER A 86 -13.27 -6.20 -2.10
N ASP A 87 -12.01 -6.46 -2.50
CA ASP A 87 -11.45 -5.98 -3.77
C ASP A 87 -12.27 -6.37 -5.01
N SER A 88 -12.94 -7.54 -4.97
CA SER A 88 -13.79 -8.02 -6.08
C SER A 88 -15.05 -7.20 -6.27
N SER A 89 -15.49 -6.46 -5.25
CA SER A 89 -16.68 -5.61 -5.29
C SER A 89 -16.41 -4.19 -5.80
N ILE A 90 -15.12 -3.82 -5.96
CA ILE A 90 -14.70 -2.45 -6.30
C ILE A 90 -15.19 -2.07 -7.70
N LYS A 91 -15.94 -0.97 -7.77
CA LYS A 91 -16.44 -0.33 -9.01
C LYS A 91 -16.27 1.19 -8.95
N ASN A 92 -16.48 1.87 -10.08
CA ASN A 92 -16.47 3.34 -10.18
C ASN A 92 -15.20 3.98 -9.60
N VAL A 93 -14.05 3.45 -9.99
CA VAL A 93 -12.74 3.86 -9.46
C VAL A 93 -12.39 5.26 -9.95
N LYS A 94 -11.96 6.11 -9.02
CA LYS A 94 -11.10 7.27 -9.27
C LYS A 94 -9.78 7.07 -8.55
N THR A 95 -8.66 7.36 -9.20
CA THR A 95 -7.33 7.19 -8.62
C THR A 95 -6.89 8.40 -7.81
N ASN A 96 -5.99 8.17 -6.87
CA ASN A 96 -5.23 9.23 -6.23
C ASN A 96 -4.28 9.89 -7.24
N ASP A 97 -3.88 11.13 -6.97
CA ASP A 97 -2.92 11.87 -7.79
C ASP A 97 -1.48 11.43 -7.46
N ILE A 98 -1.15 10.21 -7.90
CA ILE A 98 0.17 9.60 -7.69
C ILE A 98 1.27 10.41 -8.38
N ALA A 99 0.98 11.00 -9.55
CA ALA A 99 1.92 11.82 -10.28
C ALA A 99 2.35 13.06 -9.47
N CYS A 100 1.41 13.75 -8.83
CA CYS A 100 1.71 14.88 -7.96
C CYS A 100 2.59 14.50 -6.77
N LEU A 101 2.31 13.36 -6.11
CA LEU A 101 3.16 12.85 -5.02
C LEU A 101 4.59 12.60 -5.52
N VAL A 102 4.71 11.88 -6.63
CA VAL A 102 5.99 11.56 -7.27
C VAL A 102 6.77 12.82 -7.62
N HIS A 103 6.14 13.84 -8.21
CA HIS A 103 6.81 15.10 -8.55
C HIS A 103 7.29 15.90 -7.33
N LYS A 104 6.72 15.67 -6.15
CA LYS A 104 7.08 16.36 -4.90
C LYS A 104 8.06 15.56 -4.04
N SER A 105 8.58 14.46 -4.55
CA SER A 105 9.45 13.55 -3.80
C SER A 105 10.54 12.98 -4.72
N ASN A 106 11.43 12.18 -4.14
CA ASN A 106 12.54 11.54 -4.87
C ASN A 106 12.24 10.06 -5.15
N ILE A 107 10.99 9.74 -5.53
CA ILE A 107 10.58 8.35 -5.77
C ILE A 107 11.32 7.79 -6.97
N GLN A 108 12.03 6.68 -6.73
CA GLN A 108 12.84 5.94 -7.69
C GLN A 108 12.23 4.57 -8.02
N LEU A 109 11.31 4.09 -7.18
CA LEU A 109 10.62 2.81 -7.37
C LEU A 109 9.20 2.89 -6.83
N ILE A 110 8.24 2.42 -7.63
CA ILE A 110 6.86 2.22 -7.22
C ILE A 110 6.61 0.73 -7.01
N VAL A 111 5.96 0.40 -5.90
CA VAL A 111 5.68 -0.97 -5.48
C VAL A 111 4.20 -1.12 -5.25
N THR A 112 3.52 -1.99 -5.99
CA THR A 112 2.12 -2.33 -5.69
C THR A 112 2.04 -3.58 -4.82
N THR A 113 1.20 -3.57 -3.78
CA THR A 113 0.98 -4.74 -2.91
C THR A 113 -0.32 -5.46 -3.27
N GLY A 114 -0.20 -6.70 -3.75
CA GLY A 114 -1.33 -7.52 -4.16
C GLY A 114 -1.85 -7.24 -5.57
N LYS A 115 -2.62 -8.21 -6.09
CA LYS A 115 -3.06 -8.24 -7.49
C LYS A 115 -3.94 -7.06 -7.88
N LYS A 116 -4.86 -6.64 -7.00
CA LYS A 116 -5.79 -5.55 -7.32
C LYS A 116 -5.05 -4.22 -7.49
N ALA A 117 -4.09 -3.91 -6.62
CA ALA A 117 -3.27 -2.71 -6.72
C ALA A 117 -2.47 -2.71 -8.04
N ALA A 118 -1.83 -3.83 -8.39
CA ALA A 118 -1.08 -3.98 -9.63
C ALA A 118 -1.96 -3.77 -10.89
N VAL A 119 -3.14 -4.40 -10.93
CA VAL A 119 -4.09 -4.23 -12.05
C VAL A 119 -4.51 -2.78 -12.21
N LEU A 120 -4.87 -2.11 -11.11
CA LEU A 120 -5.30 -0.72 -11.15
C LEU A 120 -4.15 0.23 -11.52
N TYR A 121 -2.95 -0.01 -11.00
CA TYR A 121 -1.77 0.77 -11.36
C TYR A 121 -1.51 0.70 -12.86
N ASN A 122 -1.41 -0.51 -13.43
CA ASN A 122 -1.17 -0.71 -14.86
C ASN A 122 -2.27 -0.12 -15.75
N GLN A 123 -3.51 -0.05 -15.25
CA GLN A 123 -4.65 0.48 -15.99
C GLN A 123 -4.70 2.01 -16.00
N TYR A 124 -4.31 2.67 -14.92
CA TYR A 124 -4.59 4.10 -14.72
C TYR A 124 -3.37 4.97 -14.50
N ILE A 125 -2.22 4.40 -14.14
CA ILE A 125 -1.02 5.15 -13.77
C ILE A 125 0.05 4.91 -14.83
N HIS A 126 0.50 5.99 -15.46
CA HIS A 126 1.52 5.99 -16.49
C HIS A 126 2.61 6.98 -16.09
N LEU A 127 3.64 6.47 -15.41
CA LEU A 127 4.79 7.24 -14.93
C LEU A 127 6.07 6.56 -15.42
N ASP A 128 7.06 7.36 -15.78
CA ASP A 128 8.39 6.86 -16.15
C ASP A 128 9.24 6.57 -14.91
N ILE A 129 8.73 5.68 -14.06
CA ILE A 129 9.39 5.20 -12.84
C ILE A 129 9.29 3.68 -12.82
N PRO A 130 10.38 2.98 -12.48
CA PRO A 130 10.36 1.53 -12.29
C PRO A 130 9.20 1.10 -11.38
N HIS A 131 8.47 0.06 -11.81
CA HIS A 131 7.37 -0.52 -11.07
C HIS A 131 7.58 -2.01 -10.85
N ILE A 132 7.35 -2.47 -9.62
CA ILE A 132 7.27 -3.89 -9.29
C ILE A 132 5.98 -4.24 -8.55
N SER A 133 5.47 -5.43 -8.81
CA SER A 133 4.31 -5.99 -8.11
C SER A 133 4.76 -7.00 -7.07
N LEU A 134 4.43 -6.76 -5.79
CA LEU A 134 4.72 -7.66 -4.69
C LEU A 134 3.46 -8.39 -4.21
N PRO A 135 3.60 -9.58 -3.60
CA PRO A 135 2.46 -10.31 -3.06
C PRO A 135 1.72 -9.52 -1.97
N SER A 136 0.42 -9.77 -1.82
CA SER A 136 -0.35 -9.15 -0.73
C SER A 136 0.09 -9.69 0.63
N THR A 137 0.23 -8.79 1.60
CA THR A 137 0.53 -9.10 3.02
C THR A 137 -0.71 -9.38 3.85
N SER A 138 -1.91 -9.20 3.28
CA SER A 138 -3.19 -9.53 3.92
C SER A 138 -3.28 -11.02 4.28
N ALA A 139 -3.96 -11.36 5.37
CA ALA A 139 -4.24 -12.76 5.73
C ALA A 139 -4.98 -13.54 4.64
N ALA A 140 -5.71 -12.86 3.74
CA ALA A 140 -6.33 -13.48 2.58
C ALA A 140 -5.31 -14.17 1.64
N ASN A 141 -4.05 -13.72 1.63
CA ASN A 141 -2.95 -14.43 0.98
C ASN A 141 -2.41 -15.54 1.89
N ALA A 142 -3.21 -16.58 2.11
CA ALA A 142 -2.84 -17.72 2.95
C ALA A 142 -1.73 -18.61 2.32
N LYS A 143 -1.41 -18.42 1.04
CA LYS A 143 -0.41 -19.23 0.31
C LYS A 143 1.04 -18.90 0.70
N MET A 144 1.30 -17.73 1.28
CA MET A 144 2.64 -17.28 1.61
C MET A 144 2.79 -17.07 3.11
N ARG A 145 3.87 -17.63 3.66
CA ARG A 145 4.32 -17.43 5.05
C ARG A 145 5.09 -16.12 5.17
N LEU A 146 5.28 -15.65 6.41
CA LEU A 146 5.97 -14.39 6.70
C LEU A 146 7.36 -14.32 6.05
N GLU A 147 8.17 -15.36 6.22
CA GLU A 147 9.53 -15.44 5.65
C GLU A 147 9.54 -15.30 4.11
N GLN A 148 8.56 -15.90 3.43
CA GLN A 148 8.45 -15.79 1.98
C GLN A 148 8.07 -14.38 1.55
N LEU A 149 7.18 -13.71 2.32
CA LEU A 149 6.87 -12.31 2.10
C LEU A 149 8.11 -11.43 2.34
N VAL A 150 8.87 -11.67 3.41
CA VAL A 150 10.11 -10.94 3.67
C VAL A 150 11.08 -11.08 2.50
N ASN A 151 11.29 -12.30 1.99
CA ASN A 151 12.16 -12.54 0.84
C ASN A 151 11.72 -11.78 -0.42
N GLU A 152 10.42 -11.71 -0.70
CA GLU A 152 9.91 -10.94 -1.83
C GLU A 152 10.12 -9.43 -1.63
N TYR A 153 9.90 -8.94 -0.41
CA TYR A 153 10.03 -7.52 -0.08
C TYR A 153 11.49 -7.06 0.04
N GLN A 154 12.48 -7.96 0.11
CA GLN A 154 13.91 -7.59 0.00
C GLN A 154 14.21 -6.75 -1.26
N LYS A 155 13.43 -6.90 -2.32
CA LYS A 155 13.59 -6.14 -3.58
C LYS A 155 13.57 -4.63 -3.38
N ILE A 156 12.88 -4.11 -2.36
CA ILE A 156 12.81 -2.66 -2.11
C ILE A 156 14.12 -2.11 -1.50
N LYS A 157 14.91 -2.96 -0.82
CA LYS A 157 16.19 -2.55 -0.20
C LYS A 157 17.24 -2.13 -1.23
N GLY A 158 17.12 -2.54 -2.50
CA GLY A 158 18.04 -2.10 -3.54
C GLY A 158 17.94 -0.62 -3.89
N VAL A 159 16.88 0.07 -3.42
CA VAL A 159 16.58 1.48 -3.73
C VAL A 159 16.62 2.37 -2.49
N LEU A 160 16.35 1.81 -1.31
CA LEU A 160 16.36 2.52 -0.03
C LEU A 160 17.80 2.76 0.45
#